data_AF-A0A5E4BMK5-F1
#
_entry.id   AF-A0A5E4BMK5-F1
#
_cell.length_a   1.000
_cell.length_b   1.000
_cell.length_c   1.000
_cell.angle_alpha   90.00
_cell.angle_beta   90.00
_cell.angle_gamma   90.00
#
_symmetry.space_group_name_H-M   'P 1'
#
loop_
_entity.id
_entity.type
_entity.pdbx_description
1 polymer ?
#
loop_
_entity_poly.entity_id
_entity_poly.type
_entity_poly.pdbx_seq_one_letter_code
_entity_poly.pdbx_strand_id
1 'polypeptide(L)'
;MHGRAVNGSQLGKDYIQLKSLLQPIRIYSRASLYGPNIGRPRKNVIALLDGFMKVAGSTVDAVTWQHCYIDGRVVKVMDFLKTRLLDTLSDQIRKIQK
;
A
#
# COMPACT_ATOMS: atom_id res chain seq x y z
N MET A 1 12.40 14.61 15.31
CA MET A 1 11.73 14.76 14.00
C MET A 1 10.24 14.90 14.24
N HIS A 2 9.63 16.03 13.88
CA HIS A 2 8.16 16.18 13.94
C HIS A 2 7.56 15.57 12.67
N GLY A 3 6.99 14.37 12.77
CA GLY A 3 6.30 13.73 11.65
C GLY A 3 5.03 14.49 11.32
N ARG A 4 4.88 14.93 10.06
CA ARG A 4 3.61 15.46 9.54
C ARG A 4 2.79 14.30 8.96
N ALA A 5 1.53 14.20 9.36
CA ALA A 5 0.61 13.25 8.76
C ALA A 5 0.33 13.64 7.30
N VAL A 6 0.48 12.69 6.39
CA VAL A 6 0.19 12.87 4.96
C VAL A 6 -1.07 12.07 4.65
N ASN A 7 -2.07 12.72 4.05
CA ASN A 7 -3.28 12.04 3.60
C ASN A 7 -3.08 11.43 2.20
N GLY A 8 -4.00 10.55 1.80
CA GLY A 8 -3.91 9.83 0.52
C GLY A 8 -3.79 10.75 -0.69
N SER A 9 -4.56 11.84 -0.72
CA SER A 9 -4.56 12.77 -1.84
C SER A 9 -3.23 13.51 -2.00
N GLN A 10 -2.62 13.94 -0.89
CA GLN A 10 -1.30 14.55 -0.94
C GLN A 10 -0.25 13.55 -1.40
N LEU A 11 -0.25 12.33 -0.84
CA LEU A 11 0.67 11.27 -1.28
C LEU A 11 0.50 10.96 -2.78
N GLY A 12 -0.74 10.99 -3.30
CA GLY A 12 -1.00 10.82 -4.72
C GLY A 12 -0.36 11.92 -5.59
N LYS A 13 -0.44 13.19 -5.16
CA LYS A 13 0.24 14.30 -5.86
C LYS A 13 1.75 14.09 -5.89
N ASP A 14 2.31 13.61 -4.80
CA ASP A 14 3.75 13.32 -4.69
C ASP A 14 4.16 12.22 -5.69
N TYR A 15 3.30 11.21 -5.93
CA TYR A 15 3.53 10.17 -6.95
C TYR A 15 3.45 10.70 -8.38
N ILE A 16 2.50 11.59 -8.67
CA ILE A 16 2.43 12.28 -9.98
C ILE A 16 3.71 13.09 -10.22
N GLN A 17 4.15 13.83 -9.20
CA GLN A 17 5.39 14.61 -9.28
C GLN A 17 6.59 13.69 -9.53
N LEU A 18 6.68 12.55 -8.82
CA LEU A 18 7.73 11.57 -9.04
C LEU A 18 7.71 11.04 -10.48
N LYS A 19 6.55 10.67 -11.03
CA LYS A 19 6.45 10.20 -12.43
C LYS A 19 6.91 11.27 -13.41
N SER A 20 6.53 12.53 -13.20
CA SER A 20 6.96 13.66 -14.01
C SER A 20 8.48 13.89 -13.96
N LEU A 21 9.12 13.68 -12.81
CA LEU A 21 10.58 13.77 -12.68
C LEU A 21 11.31 12.61 -13.35
N LEU A 22 10.71 11.42 -13.38
CA LEU A 22 11.30 10.23 -13.99
C LEU A 22 11.17 10.21 -15.53
N GLN A 23 10.07 10.74 -16.07
CA GLN A 23 9.75 10.69 -17.50
C GLN A 23 10.86 11.25 -18.43
N PRO A 24 11.50 12.40 -18.14
CA PRO A 24 12.52 12.99 -19.02
C PRO A 24 13.81 12.18 -19.08
N ILE A 25 14.09 11.33 -18.07
CA ILE A 25 15.32 10.57 -17.99
C ILE A 25 15.17 9.33 -18.89
N ARG A 26 15.97 9.25 -19.96
CA ARG A 26 15.85 8.18 -21.00
C ARG A 26 15.67 6.78 -20.42
N ILE A 27 16.47 6.43 -19.42
CA ILE A 27 16.44 5.11 -18.76
C ILE A 27 15.18 4.85 -17.91
N TYR A 28 14.49 5.91 -17.45
CA TYR A 28 13.28 5.82 -16.61
C TYR A 28 11.99 6.23 -17.31
N SER A 29 12.07 6.72 -18.56
CA SER A 29 10.92 7.12 -19.37
C SER A 29 9.81 6.05 -19.44
N ARG A 30 10.18 4.77 -19.37
CA ARG A 30 9.29 3.61 -19.39
C ARG A 30 9.31 2.81 -18.08
N ALA A 31 9.90 3.36 -17.01
CA ALA A 31 9.94 2.70 -15.72
C ALA A 31 8.53 2.61 -15.12
N SER A 32 8.20 1.43 -14.62
CA SER A 32 7.00 1.20 -13.83
C SER A 32 7.11 1.87 -12.47
N LEU A 33 5.98 2.32 -11.95
CA LEU A 33 5.84 2.96 -10.64
C LEU A 33 4.84 2.17 -9.80
N TYR A 34 5.26 1.77 -8.61
CA TYR A 34 4.46 0.93 -7.70
C TYR A 34 4.25 1.66 -6.38
N GLY A 35 3.06 1.56 -5.79
CA GLY A 35 2.73 2.24 -4.55
C GLY A 35 1.30 1.96 -4.09
N PRO A 36 0.85 2.47 -2.94
CA PRO A 36 1.58 3.31 -2.00
C PRO A 36 2.34 2.55 -0.89
N ASN A 37 2.45 1.21 -1.00
CA ASN A 37 3.06 0.34 0.02
C ASN A 37 2.39 0.50 1.40
N ILE A 38 1.07 0.53 1.41
CA ILE A 38 0.30 0.66 2.66
C ILE A 38 0.40 -0.58 3.53
N GLY A 39 0.23 -0.40 4.84
CA GLY A 39 0.12 -1.52 5.78
C GLY A 39 -1.18 -2.32 5.60
N ARG A 40 -1.43 -3.20 6.58
CA ARG A 40 -2.64 -4.02 6.65
C ARG A 40 -3.92 -3.16 6.48
N PRO A 41 -4.91 -3.56 5.65
CA PRO A 41 -6.10 -2.76 5.33
C PRO A 41 -7.08 -2.63 6.51
N ARG A 42 -6.75 -1.70 7.41
CA ARG A 42 -7.61 -1.16 8.46
C ARG A 42 -8.36 0.06 7.95
N LYS A 43 -9.42 0.49 8.64
CA LYS A 43 -10.32 1.57 8.19
C LYS A 43 -9.59 2.86 7.77
N ASN A 44 -8.63 3.32 8.57
CA ASN A 44 -7.83 4.51 8.27
C ASN A 44 -6.87 4.33 7.10
N VAL A 45 -6.34 3.11 6.93
CA VAL A 45 -5.43 2.76 5.82
C VAL A 45 -6.19 2.68 4.50
N ILE A 46 -7.40 2.12 4.52
CA ILE A 46 -8.30 2.12 3.36
C ILE A 46 -8.69 3.53 2.97
N ALA A 47 -9.05 4.41 3.93
CA ALA A 47 -9.34 5.81 3.62
C ALA A 47 -8.14 6.54 2.99
N LEU A 48 -6.92 6.21 3.42
CA LEU A 48 -5.69 6.70 2.79
C LEU A 48 -5.53 6.16 1.36
N LEU A 49 -5.76 4.86 1.15
CA LEU A 49 -5.71 4.25 -0.18
C LEU A 49 -6.75 4.87 -1.12
N ASP A 50 -7.99 5.06 -0.67
CA ASP A 50 -9.06 5.66 -1.47
C ASP A 50 -8.68 7.09 -1.91
N GLY A 51 -8.13 7.88 -0.98
CA GLY A 51 -7.65 9.23 -1.28
C GLY A 51 -6.47 9.23 -2.26
N PHE A 52 -5.59 8.24 -2.17
CA PHE A 52 -4.46 8.04 -3.07
C PHE A 52 -4.93 7.63 -4.47
N MET A 53 -5.80 6.63 -4.58
CA MET A 53 -6.30 6.10 -5.85
C MET A 53 -7.10 7.15 -6.63
N LYS A 54 -7.85 8.02 -5.94
CA LYS A 54 -8.53 9.17 -6.58
C LYS A 54 -7.58 10.14 -7.27
N VAL A 55 -6.33 10.23 -6.84
CA VAL A 55 -5.35 11.19 -7.38
C VAL A 55 -4.35 10.49 -8.32
N ALA A 56 -3.75 9.39 -7.90
CA ALA A 56 -2.63 8.74 -8.57
C ALA A 56 -2.94 7.32 -9.09
N GLY A 57 -4.20 6.88 -9.06
CA GLY A 57 -4.58 5.52 -9.48
C GLY A 57 -4.20 5.20 -10.94
N SER A 58 -4.19 6.19 -11.83
CA SER A 58 -3.73 6.05 -13.22
C SER A 58 -2.22 6.22 -13.41
N THR A 59 -1.51 6.67 -12.38
CA THR A 59 -0.07 6.97 -12.42
C THR A 59 0.78 5.77 -12.03
N VAL A 60 0.26 4.91 -11.15
CA VAL A 60 0.92 3.68 -10.70
C VAL A 60 0.53 2.49 -11.58
N ASP A 61 1.49 1.62 -11.86
CA ASP A 61 1.30 0.40 -12.64
C ASP A 61 0.70 -0.73 -11.79
N ALA A 62 0.94 -0.73 -10.47
CA ALA A 62 0.27 -1.64 -9.55
C ALA A 62 0.16 -1.06 -8.13
N VAL A 63 -0.91 -1.45 -7.44
CA VAL A 63 -1.12 -1.15 -6.03
C VAL A 63 -0.31 -2.09 -5.15
N THR A 64 0.49 -1.54 -4.23
CA THR A 64 1.29 -2.30 -3.27
C THR A 64 0.78 -2.13 -1.84
N TRP A 65 0.76 -3.23 -1.10
CA TRP A 65 0.33 -3.29 0.29
C TRP A 65 1.08 -4.40 1.03
N GLN A 66 1.11 -4.30 2.36
CA GLN A 66 1.88 -5.17 3.23
C GLN A 66 0.96 -6.02 4.11
N HIS A 67 1.34 -7.29 4.28
CA HIS A 67 0.63 -8.24 5.14
C HIS A 67 1.60 -9.03 5.99
N CYS A 68 1.34 -9.05 7.30
CA CYS A 68 1.92 -10.01 8.24
C CYS A 68 0.77 -10.64 9.03
N TYR A 69 0.79 -11.96 9.16
CA TYR A 69 -0.22 -12.69 9.94
C TYR A 69 -0.09 -12.40 11.44
N ILE A 70 1.14 -12.40 11.95
CA ILE A 70 1.43 -12.41 13.39
C ILE A 70 2.53 -11.40 13.70
N ASP A 71 2.47 -10.80 14.89
CA ASP A 71 3.60 -10.08 15.48
C ASP A 71 4.60 -11.09 16.05
N GLY A 72 5.82 -11.09 15.50
CA GLY A 72 6.89 -11.99 15.90
C GLY A 72 7.30 -11.88 17.37
N ARG A 73 6.95 -10.78 18.07
CA ARG A 73 7.25 -10.60 19.49
C ARG A 73 6.38 -11.47 20.42
N VAL A 74 5.22 -11.93 19.94
CA VAL A 74 4.22 -12.63 20.76
C VAL A 74 3.78 -13.98 20.18
N VAL A 75 4.37 -14.39 19.05
CA VAL A 75 3.96 -15.60 18.32
C VAL A 75 4.28 -16.88 19.08
N LYS A 76 3.37 -17.85 19.01
CA LYS A 76 3.59 -19.23 19.46
C LYS A 76 3.63 -20.17 18.24
N VAL A 77 4.32 -21.30 18.37
CA VAL A 77 4.38 -22.34 17.31
C VAL A 77 2.97 -22.74 16.87
N MET A 78 2.04 -22.88 17.82
CA MET A 78 0.65 -23.24 17.53
C MET A 78 -0.10 -22.20 16.67
N ASP A 79 0.33 -20.94 16.65
CA ASP A 79 -0.31 -19.91 15.81
C ASP A 79 -0.10 -20.18 14.32
N PHE A 80 1.02 -20.81 13.94
CA PHE A 80 1.29 -21.21 12.55
C PHE A 80 0.36 -22.31 12.03
N LEU A 81 -0.31 -23.04 12.94
CA LEU A 81 -1.24 -24.11 12.59
C LEU A 81 -2.72 -23.65 12.60
N LYS A 82 -3.00 -22.40 12.96
CA LYS A 82 -4.37 -21.87 13.03
C LYS A 82 -4.90 -21.57 11.64
N THR A 83 -5.75 -22.43 11.09
CA THR A 83 -6.41 -22.20 9.79
C THR A 83 -7.18 -20.88 9.72
N ARG A 84 -7.90 -20.52 10.80
CA ARG A 84 -8.59 -19.22 10.90
C ARG A 84 -7.68 -18.01 10.77
N LEU A 85 -6.40 -18.13 11.14
CA LEU A 85 -5.43 -17.07 10.96
C LEU A 85 -5.07 -16.92 9.47
N LEU A 86 -4.92 -18.03 8.76
CA LEU A 86 -4.65 -18.06 7.33
C LEU A 86 -5.81 -17.45 6.53
N ASP A 87 -7.06 -17.70 6.94
CA ASP A 87 -8.26 -17.12 6.32
C ASP A 87 -8.25 -15.57 6.32
N THR A 88 -7.55 -14.95 7.28
CA THR A 88 -7.49 -13.49 7.39
C THR A 88 -6.81 -12.82 6.18
N LEU A 89 -5.95 -13.53 5.44
CA LEU A 89 -5.35 -13.01 4.21
C LEU A 89 -6.40 -12.83 3.12
N SER A 90 -7.28 -13.82 2.96
CA SER A 90 -8.39 -13.75 1.99
C SER A 90 -9.28 -12.53 2.27
N ASP A 91 -9.57 -12.27 3.56
CA ASP A 91 -10.27 -11.06 3.99
C ASP A 91 -9.51 -9.77 3.70
N GLN A 92 -8.18 -9.75 3.88
CA GLN A 92 -7.39 -8.55 3.57
C GLN A 92 -7.37 -8.28 2.06
N ILE A 93 -7.19 -9.31 1.23
CA ILE A 93 -7.18 -9.20 -0.24
C ILE A 93 -8.51 -8.60 -0.73
N ARG A 94 -9.64 -9.12 -0.24
CA ARG A 94 -10.98 -8.58 -0.57
C ARG A 94 -11.17 -7.11 -0.20
N LYS A 95 -10.44 -6.58 0.78
CA LYS A 95 -10.52 -5.16 1.15
C LYS A 95 -9.70 -4.25 0.22
N ILE A 96 -8.67 -4.79 -0.43
CA ILE A 96 -7.81 -4.05 -1.37
C ILE A 96 -8.38 -4.10 -2.80
N GLN A 97 -9.02 -5.21 -3.18
CA GLN A 97 -9.56 -5.41 -4.52
C GLN A 97 -10.95 -4.78 -4.76
N LYS A 98 -11.57 -4.22 -3.72
CA LYS A 98 -12.84 -3.47 -3.84
C LYS A 98 -12.59 -2.08 -4.39
#